data_AF-A0A935JQC8-F1
#
_entry.id   AF-A0A935JQC8-F1
#
_cell.length_a   1.000
_cell.length_b   1.000
_cell.length_c   1.000
_cell.angle_alpha   90.00
_cell.angle_beta   90.00
_cell.angle_gamma   90.00
#
_symmetry.space_group_name_H-M   'P 1'
#
loop_
_entity.id
_entity.type
_entity.pdbx_description
1 polymer ?
#
loop_
_entity_poly.entity_id
_entity_poly.type
_entity_poly.pdbx_seq_one_letter_code
_entity_poly.pdbx_strand_id
1 'polypeptide(L)'
;MYLGLVLAGATPQVLAQGKSDADITINKRPLTDFADSIRKKIESKEIDLTAPFSVECEAYFTPKGGLDQKLSKFTVISGDPKMVELAKNAIEAIGDSGYFQYLQAFDHISKGQIKISQDSQNFTTSILSNAKSPERARIMSSALSTLIRFGVMQTKSEDGKLILRGLAASADQTAFEIKLVMSASEFRELILHKIALSVNDKP
;
A
#
# COMPACT_ATOMS: atom_id res chain seq x y z
N MET A 1 -0.28 -10.91 -9.00
CA MET A 1 -0.23 -9.45 -9.24
C MET A 1 -0.78 -8.56 -8.11
N TYR A 2 -1.71 -8.95 -7.22
CA TYR A 2 -2.69 -7.97 -6.70
C TYR A 2 -2.62 -7.38 -5.28
N LEU A 3 -2.09 -7.99 -4.20
CA LEU A 3 -2.05 -7.24 -2.91
C LEU A 3 -1.04 -6.07 -2.97
N GLY A 4 0.08 -6.32 -3.64
CA GLY A 4 1.05 -5.32 -3.98
C GLY A 4 0.52 -4.26 -4.96
N LEU A 5 -0.37 -4.61 -5.92
CA LEU A 5 -1.03 -3.64 -6.81
C LEU A 5 -2.28 -2.97 -6.21
N VAL A 6 -2.86 -3.52 -5.16
CA VAL A 6 -3.96 -2.86 -4.44
C VAL A 6 -3.38 -1.69 -3.65
N LEU A 7 -2.25 -1.93 -2.98
CA LEU A 7 -1.49 -0.89 -2.31
C LEU A 7 -0.71 -0.02 -3.31
N ALA A 8 -0.14 -0.58 -4.38
CA ALA A 8 0.64 0.17 -5.37
C ALA A 8 -0.17 0.81 -6.52
N GLY A 9 -1.39 0.35 -6.77
CA GLY A 9 -2.27 0.84 -7.83
C GLY A 9 -3.14 2.01 -7.39
N ALA A 10 -3.16 2.35 -6.10
CA ALA A 10 -3.96 3.44 -5.58
C ALA A 10 -3.33 4.84 -5.80
N THR A 11 -2.03 4.92 -6.16
CA THR A 11 -1.31 6.09 -6.73
C THR A 11 0.12 5.65 -7.08
N PRO A 12 0.73 5.96 -8.24
CA PRO A 12 0.90 7.32 -8.76
C PRO A 12 1.01 7.43 -10.32
N GLN A 13 0.22 6.72 -11.12
CA GLN A 13 0.26 6.92 -12.59
C GLN A 13 -0.18 8.34 -12.99
N VAL A 14 -0.98 9.00 -12.16
CA VAL A 14 -1.44 10.38 -12.37
C VAL A 14 -0.44 11.42 -11.82
N LEU A 15 0.47 11.04 -10.90
CA LEU A 15 1.56 11.94 -10.45
C LEU A 15 2.67 12.09 -11.49
N ALA A 16 2.87 11.08 -12.34
CA ALA A 16 3.83 11.10 -13.43
C ALA A 16 3.43 12.02 -14.60
N GLN A 17 2.19 12.53 -14.63
CA GLN A 17 1.70 13.37 -15.74
C GLN A 17 1.93 14.88 -15.51
N GLY A 18 2.49 15.29 -14.36
CA GLY A 18 2.54 16.71 -13.95
C GLY A 18 3.88 17.44 -14.10
N LYS A 19 5.03 16.75 -14.11
CA LYS A 19 6.37 17.36 -14.32
C LYS A 19 7.36 16.31 -14.85
N SER A 20 8.06 16.65 -15.93
CA SER A 20 9.21 15.89 -16.43
C SER A 20 10.35 15.87 -15.40
N ASP A 21 11.13 14.78 -15.41
CA ASP A 21 12.42 14.54 -14.71
C ASP A 21 12.42 13.61 -13.47
N ALA A 22 11.34 12.88 -13.21
CA ALA A 22 11.42 11.65 -12.42
C ALA A 22 10.49 10.60 -13.04
N ASP A 23 11.05 9.75 -13.91
CA ASP A 23 10.37 8.53 -14.37
C ASP A 23 10.15 7.63 -13.14
N ILE A 24 9.00 7.79 -12.47
CA ILE A 24 8.60 6.93 -11.36
C ILE A 24 8.47 5.52 -11.92
N THR A 25 9.51 4.71 -11.69
CA THR A 25 9.64 3.38 -12.26
C THR A 25 9.36 2.38 -11.14
N ILE A 26 8.16 1.82 -11.15
CA ILE A 26 7.73 0.79 -10.21
C ILE A 26 8.09 -0.59 -10.78
N ASN A 27 8.95 -1.32 -10.08
CA ASN A 27 9.25 -2.72 -10.39
C ASN A 27 8.08 -3.60 -9.94
N LYS A 28 7.31 -4.13 -10.90
CA LYS A 28 6.13 -4.95 -10.61
C LYS A 28 6.45 -6.39 -10.19
N ARG A 29 7.71 -6.85 -10.36
CA ARG A 29 8.07 -8.26 -10.11
C ARG A 29 7.89 -8.65 -8.62
N PRO A 30 8.43 -7.90 -7.63
CA PRO A 30 8.21 -8.21 -6.21
C PRO A 30 6.72 -8.29 -5.83
N LEU A 31 5.90 -7.38 -6.37
CA LEU A 31 4.45 -7.37 -6.12
C LEU A 31 3.73 -8.57 -6.74
N THR A 32 4.24 -9.05 -7.88
CA THR A 32 3.69 -10.20 -8.59
C THR A 32 4.04 -11.48 -7.86
N ASP A 33 5.32 -11.67 -7.53
CA ASP A 33 5.83 -12.83 -6.79
C ASP A 33 5.14 -12.95 -5.43
N PHE A 34 4.99 -11.82 -4.72
CA PHE A 34 4.27 -11.78 -3.46
C PHE A 34 2.81 -12.23 -3.60
N ALA A 35 2.10 -11.73 -4.61
CA ALA A 35 0.72 -12.13 -4.85
C ALA A 35 0.57 -13.61 -5.26
N ASP A 36 1.54 -14.17 -5.99
CA ASP A 36 1.55 -15.60 -6.30
C ASP A 36 1.82 -16.44 -5.04
N SER A 37 2.64 -15.93 -4.11
CA SER A 37 2.85 -16.59 -2.81
C SER A 37 1.58 -16.61 -1.96
N ILE A 38 0.80 -15.52 -1.95
CA ILE A 38 -0.51 -15.46 -1.26
C ILE A 38 -1.46 -16.49 -1.87
N ARG A 39 -1.55 -16.56 -3.20
CA ARG A 39 -2.42 -17.52 -3.88
C ARG A 39 -2.14 -18.94 -3.41
N LYS A 40 -0.85 -19.36 -3.46
CA LYS A 40 -0.43 -20.69 -3.02
C LYS A 40 -0.82 -20.96 -1.56
N LYS A 41 -0.61 -19.99 -0.67
CA LYS A 41 -0.94 -20.11 0.76
C LYS A 41 -2.44 -20.23 1.03
N ILE A 42 -3.28 -19.62 0.21
CA ILE A 42 -4.74 -19.76 0.31
C ILE A 42 -5.18 -21.11 -0.25
N GLU A 43 -4.64 -21.52 -1.40
CA GLU A 43 -4.94 -22.82 -2.02
C GLU A 43 -4.53 -23.98 -1.10
N SER A 44 -3.40 -23.87 -0.38
CA SER A 44 -2.96 -24.85 0.61
C SER A 44 -3.63 -24.71 1.98
N LYS A 45 -4.57 -23.76 2.15
CA LYS A 45 -5.22 -23.42 3.44
C LYS A 45 -4.23 -23.12 4.56
N GLU A 46 -3.05 -22.62 4.21
CA GLU A 46 -2.03 -22.25 5.18
C GLU A 46 -2.40 -20.99 5.95
N ILE A 47 -3.14 -20.06 5.33
CA ILE A 47 -3.50 -18.77 5.95
C ILE A 47 -5.00 -18.63 6.13
N ASP A 48 -5.39 -17.93 7.20
CA ASP A 48 -6.77 -17.52 7.45
C ASP A 48 -6.90 -16.01 7.28
N LEU A 49 -7.52 -15.58 6.18
CA LEU A 49 -7.75 -14.17 5.87
C LEU A 49 -8.69 -13.47 6.86
N THR A 50 -9.34 -14.18 7.77
CA THR A 50 -10.20 -13.59 8.81
C THR A 50 -9.47 -13.36 10.13
N ALA A 51 -8.28 -13.94 10.29
CA ALA A 51 -7.54 -13.84 11.53
C ALA A 51 -7.04 -12.40 11.77
N PRO A 52 -7.19 -11.85 12.99
CA PRO A 52 -6.76 -10.50 13.29
C PRO A 52 -5.24 -10.42 13.39
N PHE A 53 -4.68 -9.29 12.97
CA PHE A 53 -3.25 -9.01 13.07
C PHE A 53 -2.97 -7.51 13.07
N SER A 54 -1.81 -7.11 13.57
CA SER A 54 -1.30 -5.75 13.46
C SER A 54 0.21 -5.76 13.36
N VAL A 55 0.74 -5.09 12.34
CA VAL A 55 2.16 -4.90 12.08
C VAL A 55 2.43 -3.41 11.88
N GLU A 56 3.42 -2.89 12.61
CA GLU A 56 3.97 -1.55 12.38
C GLU A 56 5.45 -1.64 12.04
N CYS A 57 5.88 -0.81 11.10
CA CYS A 57 7.26 -0.70 10.62
C CYS A 57 7.70 0.76 10.70
N GLU A 58 8.75 1.02 11.49
CA GLU A 58 9.53 2.25 11.35
C GLU A 58 10.33 2.12 10.05
N ALA A 59 9.91 2.85 9.02
CA ALA A 59 10.39 2.70 7.66
C ALA A 59 11.40 3.80 7.32
N TYR A 60 12.52 3.38 6.74
CA TYR A 60 13.49 4.26 6.10
C TYR A 60 13.42 4.04 4.59
N PHE A 61 13.27 5.12 3.84
CA PHE A 61 13.11 5.08 2.39
C PHE A 61 14.43 5.44 1.71
N THR A 62 14.84 4.59 0.77
CA THR A 62 15.99 4.85 -0.10
C THR A 62 15.65 5.95 -1.11
N PRO A 63 16.65 6.62 -1.72
CA PRO A 63 16.41 7.61 -2.77
C PRO A 63 15.66 7.06 -3.99
N LYS A 64 15.71 5.74 -4.22
CA LYS A 64 14.95 5.04 -5.27
C LYS A 64 13.52 4.67 -4.84
N GLY A 65 13.07 5.18 -3.70
CA GLY A 65 11.74 4.91 -3.13
C GLY A 65 11.52 3.47 -2.69
N GLY A 66 12.60 2.73 -2.43
CA GLY A 66 12.51 1.42 -1.80
C GLY A 66 12.65 1.49 -0.28
N LEU A 67 12.37 0.38 0.40
CA LEU A 67 12.57 0.26 1.85
C LEU A 67 14.04 -0.10 2.14
N ASP A 68 14.71 0.65 3.01
CA ASP A 68 16.02 0.28 3.52
C ASP A 68 15.83 -0.78 4.62
N GLN A 69 16.00 -2.04 4.26
CA GLN A 69 15.81 -3.18 5.17
C GLN A 69 16.81 -3.21 6.34
N LYS A 70 17.95 -2.50 6.24
CA LYS A 70 18.94 -2.45 7.33
C LYS A 70 18.55 -1.44 8.41
N LEU A 71 17.94 -0.33 7.98
CA LEU A 71 17.52 0.74 8.89
C LEU A 71 16.08 0.57 9.38
N SER A 72 15.21 -0.01 8.55
CA SER A 72 13.80 -0.20 8.87
C SER A 72 13.60 -1.33 9.88
N LYS A 73 12.65 -1.15 10.79
CA LYS A 73 12.38 -2.10 11.87
C LYS A 73 10.89 -2.30 12.08
N PHE A 74 10.47 -3.55 12.20
CA PHE A 74 9.13 -3.89 12.67
C PHE A 74 9.06 -3.68 14.18
N THR A 75 8.21 -2.77 14.64
CA THR A 75 8.16 -2.30 16.04
C THR A 75 6.96 -2.85 16.81
N VAL A 76 5.81 -3.04 16.15
CA VAL A 76 4.61 -3.63 16.75
C VAL A 76 4.22 -4.84 15.94
N ILE A 77 4.06 -5.99 16.62
CA ILE A 77 3.69 -7.26 16.01
C ILE A 77 2.69 -7.95 16.95
N SER A 78 1.48 -8.21 16.49
CA SER A 78 0.45 -8.92 17.25
C SER A 78 -0.55 -9.64 16.35
N GLY A 79 -1.22 -10.65 16.90
CA GLY A 79 -2.25 -11.44 16.21
C GLY A 79 -1.72 -12.75 15.63
N ASP A 80 -2.40 -13.25 14.58
CA ASP A 80 -2.05 -14.53 13.97
C ASP A 80 -0.63 -14.50 13.35
N PRO A 81 0.27 -15.43 13.70
CA PRO A 81 1.65 -15.41 13.24
C PRO A 81 1.81 -15.44 11.72
N LYS A 82 0.93 -16.16 11.00
CA LYS A 82 1.03 -16.29 9.55
C LYS A 82 0.53 -15.03 8.86
N MET A 83 -0.50 -14.39 9.40
CA MET A 83 -0.98 -13.10 8.91
C MET A 83 0.00 -11.97 9.20
N VAL A 84 0.67 -11.99 10.35
CA VAL A 84 1.79 -11.11 10.65
C VAL A 84 2.92 -11.26 9.63
N GLU A 85 3.34 -12.49 9.34
CA GLU A 85 4.38 -12.76 8.35
C GLU A 85 3.96 -12.27 6.96
N LEU A 86 2.72 -12.52 6.56
CA LEU A 86 2.16 -12.03 5.31
C LEU A 86 2.20 -10.50 5.21
N ALA A 87 1.85 -9.79 6.29
CA ALA A 87 1.90 -8.33 6.33
C ALA A 87 3.33 -7.77 6.23
N LYS A 88 4.31 -8.41 6.89
CA LYS A 88 5.73 -8.06 6.75
C LYS A 88 6.21 -8.23 5.31
N ASN A 89 5.92 -9.38 4.72
CA ASN A 89 6.26 -9.68 3.33
C ASN A 89 5.59 -8.71 2.35
N ALA A 90 4.37 -8.23 2.67
CA ALA A 90 3.70 -7.19 1.88
C ALA A 90 4.48 -5.86 1.91
N ILE A 91 4.87 -5.41 3.11
CA ILE A 91 5.65 -4.17 3.29
C ILE A 91 6.98 -4.26 2.55
N GLU A 92 7.67 -5.38 2.65
CA GLU A 92 8.94 -5.63 1.95
C GLU A 92 8.75 -5.64 0.44
N ALA A 93 7.75 -6.36 -0.09
CA ALA A 93 7.48 -6.38 -1.52
C ALA A 93 7.13 -4.99 -2.09
N ILE A 94 6.40 -4.17 -1.33
CA ILE A 94 6.11 -2.78 -1.68
C ILE A 94 7.40 -1.97 -1.68
N GLY A 95 8.25 -2.13 -0.66
CA GLY A 95 9.59 -1.54 -0.62
C GLY A 95 10.43 -1.91 -1.84
N ASP A 96 10.59 -3.19 -2.14
CA ASP A 96 11.43 -3.67 -3.24
C ASP A 96 10.91 -3.25 -4.63
N SER A 97 9.63 -2.90 -4.73
CA SER A 97 9.03 -2.37 -5.95
C SER A 97 9.44 -0.92 -6.27
N GLY A 98 10.04 -0.19 -5.32
CA GLY A 98 10.30 1.24 -5.46
C GLY A 98 9.04 2.10 -5.31
N TYR A 99 7.99 1.57 -4.67
CA TYR A 99 6.69 2.23 -4.59
C TYR A 99 6.75 3.62 -3.94
N PHE A 100 7.64 3.81 -2.96
CA PHE A 100 7.73 5.04 -2.18
C PHE A 100 8.47 6.18 -2.90
N GLN A 101 8.74 6.07 -4.21
CA GLN A 101 9.39 7.13 -5.00
C GLN A 101 8.61 8.45 -4.95
N TYR A 102 7.28 8.40 -4.84
CA TYR A 102 6.47 9.61 -4.71
C TYR A 102 6.81 10.39 -3.42
N LEU A 103 7.12 9.71 -2.30
CA LEU A 103 7.51 10.37 -1.05
C LEU A 103 8.81 11.18 -1.22
N GLN A 104 9.72 10.67 -2.05
CA GLN A 104 10.94 11.40 -2.44
C GLN A 104 10.61 12.59 -3.34
N ALA A 105 9.73 12.42 -4.32
CA ALA A 105 9.33 13.46 -5.27
C ALA A 105 8.60 14.65 -4.60
N PHE A 106 7.85 14.41 -3.52
CA PHE A 106 7.10 15.47 -2.84
C PHE A 106 7.96 16.33 -1.91
N ASP A 107 8.78 15.70 -1.07
CA ASP A 107 9.53 16.45 -0.05
C ASP A 107 10.85 15.80 0.41
N HIS A 108 11.39 14.85 -0.35
CA HIS A 108 12.57 14.06 0.04
C HIS A 108 12.37 13.32 1.38
N ILE A 109 11.16 12.78 1.59
CA ILE A 109 10.81 12.07 2.82
C ILE A 109 11.58 10.75 2.87
N SER A 110 12.57 10.66 3.76
CA SER A 110 13.42 9.48 3.94
C SER A 110 13.00 8.59 5.12
N LYS A 111 12.00 9.00 5.90
CA LYS A 111 11.52 8.26 7.07
C LYS A 111 10.00 8.35 7.22
N GLY A 112 9.38 7.27 7.68
CA GLY A 112 7.97 7.22 8.03
C GLY A 112 7.62 6.03 8.92
N GLN A 113 6.33 5.85 9.15
CA GLN A 113 5.76 4.69 9.83
C GLN A 113 4.73 4.05 8.92
N ILE A 114 4.89 2.76 8.65
CA ILE A 114 3.95 1.96 7.87
C ILE A 114 3.19 1.07 8.84
N LYS A 115 1.87 1.05 8.76
CA LYS A 115 1.00 0.17 9.55
C LYS A 115 0.12 -0.67 8.63
N ILE A 116 -0.01 -1.94 8.94
CA ILE A 116 -1.00 -2.85 8.34
C ILE A 116 -1.67 -3.60 9.48
N SER A 117 -2.99 -3.51 9.57
CA SER A 117 -3.76 -4.18 10.61
C SER A 117 -5.11 -4.65 10.11
N GLN A 118 -5.60 -5.73 10.70
CA GLN A 118 -6.94 -6.24 10.48
C GLN A 118 -7.55 -6.66 11.82
N ASP A 119 -8.81 -6.29 12.03
CA ASP A 119 -9.65 -6.79 13.09
C ASP A 119 -10.92 -7.46 12.51
N SER A 120 -11.91 -7.75 13.35
CA SER A 120 -13.15 -8.41 12.91
C SER A 120 -14.02 -7.55 11.99
N GLN A 121 -13.80 -6.23 11.96
CA GLN A 121 -14.60 -5.28 11.21
C GLN A 121 -13.83 -4.67 10.04
N ASN A 122 -12.56 -4.32 10.24
CA ASN A 122 -11.82 -3.47 9.32
C ASN A 122 -10.46 -4.06 8.94
N PHE A 123 -10.08 -3.83 7.70
CA PHE A 123 -8.71 -3.87 7.23
C PHE A 123 -8.20 -2.43 7.06
N THR A 124 -7.03 -2.14 7.61
CA THR A 124 -6.42 -0.81 7.58
C THR A 124 -4.96 -0.90 7.16
N THR A 125 -4.55 -0.02 6.26
CA THR A 125 -3.13 0.27 6.04
C THR A 125 -2.87 1.76 6.11
N SER A 126 -1.77 2.19 6.70
CA SER A 126 -1.37 3.59 6.66
C SER A 126 0.13 3.78 6.47
N ILE A 127 0.47 4.93 5.90
CA ILE A 127 1.82 5.46 5.80
C ILE A 127 1.78 6.85 6.43
N LEU A 128 2.43 7.00 7.58
CA LEU A 128 2.58 8.27 8.27
C LEU A 128 4.01 8.79 8.04
N SER A 129 4.13 10.06 7.69
CA SER A 129 5.42 10.73 7.47
C SER A 129 5.37 12.18 7.91
N ASN A 130 6.52 12.85 7.92
CA ASN A 130 6.61 14.27 8.24
C ASN A 130 7.11 15.06 7.03
N ALA A 131 6.35 16.07 6.63
CA ALA A 131 6.79 17.10 5.68
C ALA A 131 7.65 18.15 6.38
N LYS A 132 8.37 18.96 5.60
CA LYS A 132 9.23 20.05 6.09
C LYS A 132 8.48 21.19 6.73
N SER A 133 7.18 21.35 6.42
CA SER A 133 6.33 22.37 7.03
C SER A 133 4.86 21.97 6.98
N PRO A 134 3.99 22.60 7.81
CA PRO A 134 2.56 22.34 7.76
C PRO A 134 1.92 22.68 6.42
N GLU A 135 2.40 23.72 5.75
CA GLU A 135 1.93 24.10 4.42
C GLU A 135 2.25 23.02 3.39
N ARG A 136 3.44 22.42 3.46
CA ARG A 136 3.81 21.30 2.59
C ARG A 136 2.93 20.07 2.82
N ALA A 137 2.68 19.71 4.08
CA ALA A 137 1.79 18.59 4.41
C ALA A 137 0.37 18.80 3.81
N ARG A 138 -0.19 20.01 3.91
CA ARG A 138 -1.49 20.35 3.32
C ARG A 138 -1.50 20.30 1.79
N ILE A 139 -0.44 20.79 1.14
CA ILE A 139 -0.31 20.71 -0.32
C ILE A 139 -0.25 19.25 -0.76
N MET A 140 0.53 18.41 -0.07
CA MET A 140 0.65 16.98 -0.36
C MET A 140 -0.70 16.26 -0.20
N SER A 141 -1.40 16.47 0.92
CA SER A 141 -2.71 15.84 1.16
C SER A 141 -3.78 16.32 0.17
N SER A 142 -3.77 17.60 -0.19
CA SER A 142 -4.71 18.15 -1.18
C SER A 142 -4.44 17.62 -2.59
N ALA A 143 -3.17 17.54 -2.99
CA ALA A 143 -2.77 16.98 -4.27
C ALA A 143 -3.17 15.50 -4.36
N LEU A 144 -2.81 14.70 -3.34
CA LEU A 144 -3.13 13.28 -3.32
C LEU A 144 -4.65 13.03 -3.27
N SER A 145 -5.39 13.77 -2.45
CA SER A 145 -6.87 13.70 -2.42
C SER A 145 -7.50 13.97 -3.77
N THR A 146 -6.95 14.92 -4.53
CA THR A 146 -7.41 15.24 -5.88
C THR A 146 -7.14 14.08 -6.84
N LEU A 147 -5.96 13.47 -6.77
CA LEU A 147 -5.60 12.33 -7.60
C LEU A 147 -6.42 11.08 -7.29
N ILE A 148 -6.73 10.84 -6.01
CA ILE A 148 -7.63 9.77 -5.59
C ILE A 148 -9.00 9.96 -6.23
N ARG A 149 -9.58 11.17 -6.13
CA ARG A 149 -10.88 11.50 -6.75
C ARG A 149 -10.86 11.27 -8.26
N PHE A 150 -9.83 11.73 -8.96
CA PHE A 150 -9.67 11.46 -10.40
C PHE A 150 -9.52 9.97 -10.69
N GLY A 151 -8.76 9.24 -9.87
CA GLY A 151 -8.62 7.80 -9.96
C GLY A 151 -9.97 7.08 -9.87
N VAL A 152 -10.81 7.46 -8.90
CA VAL A 152 -12.16 6.88 -8.74
C VAL A 152 -13.01 7.09 -9.99
N MET A 153 -12.93 8.28 -10.63
CA MET A 153 -13.69 8.60 -11.83
C MET A 153 -13.19 7.84 -13.07
N GLN A 154 -11.88 7.64 -13.21
CA GLN A 154 -11.28 6.99 -14.39
C GLN A 154 -11.25 5.46 -14.29
N THR A 155 -11.28 4.92 -13.08
CA THR A 155 -11.18 3.48 -12.86
C THR A 155 -12.46 2.78 -13.33
N LYS A 156 -12.31 1.86 -14.29
CA LYS A 156 -13.43 1.07 -14.82
C LYS A 156 -13.76 -0.15 -13.95
N SER A 157 -12.80 -0.68 -13.20
CA SER A 157 -13.00 -1.87 -12.36
C SER A 157 -13.65 -1.52 -11.02
N GLU A 158 -14.62 -2.31 -10.58
CA GLU A 158 -15.26 -2.11 -9.28
C GLU A 158 -14.27 -2.33 -8.13
N ASP A 159 -13.41 -3.35 -8.20
CA ASP A 159 -12.34 -3.55 -7.21
C ASP A 159 -11.43 -2.31 -7.09
N GLY A 160 -11.07 -1.69 -8.21
CA GLY A 160 -10.22 -0.50 -8.20
C GLY A 160 -10.91 0.71 -7.56
N LYS A 161 -12.21 0.89 -7.86
CA LYS A 161 -13.02 1.93 -7.20
C LYS A 161 -13.15 1.69 -5.70
N LEU A 162 -13.35 0.44 -5.29
CA LEU A 162 -13.46 0.06 -3.88
C LEU A 162 -12.19 0.47 -3.11
N ILE A 163 -11.02 0.11 -3.62
CA ILE A 163 -9.73 0.48 -3.03
C ILE A 163 -9.57 2.01 -2.95
N LEU A 164 -9.83 2.71 -4.06
CA LEU A 164 -9.63 4.16 -4.13
C LEU A 164 -10.62 4.93 -3.24
N ARG A 165 -11.84 4.42 -3.04
CA ARG A 165 -12.81 5.01 -2.10
C ARG A 165 -12.41 4.84 -0.64
N GLY A 166 -11.73 3.74 -0.31
CA GLY A 166 -11.18 3.52 1.02
C GLY A 166 -9.91 4.33 1.31
N LEU A 167 -9.28 4.91 0.29
CA LEU A 167 -8.04 5.67 0.41
C LEU A 167 -8.32 7.14 0.77
N ALA A 168 -7.62 7.64 1.78
CA ALA A 168 -7.66 9.03 2.20
C ALA A 168 -6.23 9.56 2.42
N ALA A 169 -6.06 10.85 2.16
CA ALA A 169 -4.85 11.58 2.49
C ALA A 169 -5.19 12.69 3.48
N SER A 170 -4.45 12.78 4.58
CA SER A 170 -4.67 13.78 5.62
C SER A 170 -3.37 14.49 5.98
N ALA A 171 -3.50 15.66 6.60
CA ALA A 171 -2.38 16.41 7.12
C ALA A 171 -2.75 17.03 8.47
N ASP A 172 -1.87 16.91 9.45
CA ASP A 172 -1.97 17.57 10.74
C ASP A 172 -0.60 18.13 11.14
N GLN A 173 -0.51 19.44 11.34
CA GLN A 173 0.78 20.13 11.42
C GLN A 173 1.73 19.66 10.30
N THR A 174 2.92 19.15 10.63
CA THR A 174 3.87 18.57 9.67
C THR A 174 3.57 17.13 9.29
N ALA A 175 2.69 16.44 10.03
CA ALA A 175 2.35 15.05 9.74
C ALA A 175 1.52 14.97 8.46
N PHE A 176 1.90 14.02 7.61
CA PHE A 176 1.21 13.67 6.38
C PHE A 176 0.93 12.17 6.41
N GLU A 177 -0.35 11.80 6.34
CA GLU A 177 -0.79 10.41 6.39
C GLU A 177 -1.54 10.03 5.11
N ILE A 178 -1.23 8.85 4.60
CA ILE A 178 -2.01 8.15 3.59
C ILE A 178 -2.60 6.94 4.26
N LYS A 179 -3.93 6.79 4.26
CA LYS A 179 -4.63 5.74 4.97
C LYS A 179 -5.67 5.08 4.08
N LEU A 180 -5.64 3.76 4.01
CA LEU A 180 -6.66 2.92 3.41
C LEU A 180 -7.45 2.27 4.54
N VAL A 181 -8.78 2.40 4.51
CA VAL A 181 -9.70 1.68 5.40
C VAL A 181 -10.79 1.05 4.55
N MET A 182 -11.05 -0.23 4.78
CA MET A 182 -12.20 -0.95 4.23
C MET A 182 -12.67 -2.01 5.21
N SER A 183 -13.87 -2.55 5.02
CA SER A 183 -14.33 -3.66 5.86
C SER A 183 -13.47 -4.90 5.63
N ALA A 184 -13.31 -5.72 6.67
CA ALA A 184 -12.58 -6.99 6.59
C ALA A 184 -13.23 -7.94 5.56
N SER A 185 -14.56 -7.87 5.41
CA SER A 185 -15.30 -8.61 4.37
C SER A 185 -14.94 -8.16 2.96
N GLU A 186 -14.94 -6.84 2.69
CA GLU A 186 -14.58 -6.29 1.39
C GLU A 186 -13.14 -6.65 1.01
N PHE A 187 -12.22 -6.55 1.97
CA PHE A 187 -10.83 -6.94 1.76
C PHE A 187 -10.68 -8.42 1.38
N ARG A 188 -11.37 -9.31 2.11
CA ARG A 188 -11.36 -10.75 1.84
C ARG A 188 -11.94 -11.05 0.46
N GLU A 189 -13.09 -10.49 0.13
CA GLU A 189 -13.72 -10.67 -1.18
C GLU A 189 -12.83 -10.18 -2.31
N LEU A 190 -12.17 -9.05 -2.12
CA LEU A 190 -11.21 -8.51 -3.08
C LEU A 190 -10.07 -9.50 -3.35
N ILE A 191 -9.45 -10.06 -2.30
CA ILE A 191 -8.38 -11.06 -2.46
C ILE A 191 -8.89 -12.29 -3.22
N LEU A 192 -10.04 -12.82 -2.81
CA LEU A 192 -10.61 -14.03 -3.41
C LEU A 192 -11.01 -13.80 -4.87
N HIS A 193 -11.63 -12.67 -5.20
CA HIS A 193 -12.00 -12.29 -6.56
C HIS A 193 -10.77 -12.19 -7.47
N LYS A 194 -9.68 -11.57 -6.98
CA LYS A 194 -8.42 -11.47 -7.73
C LYS A 194 -7.75 -12.82 -7.97
N ILE A 195 -7.89 -13.76 -7.04
CA ILE A 195 -7.39 -15.12 -7.22
C ILE A 195 -8.21 -15.85 -8.29
N ALA A 196 -9.54 -15.78 -8.21
CA ALA A 196 -10.44 -16.44 -9.18
C ALA A 196 -10.18 -15.98 -10.62
N LEU A 197 -10.04 -14.67 -10.85
CA LEU A 197 -9.72 -14.12 -12.17
C LEU A 197 -8.39 -14.66 -12.72
N SER A 198 -7.38 -14.82 -11.85
CA SER A 198 -6.07 -15.32 -12.28
C SER A 198 -6.01 -16.83 -12.58
N VAL A 199 -7.02 -17.60 -12.18
CA VAL A 199 -7.15 -19.02 -12.55
C VAL A 199 -7.70 -19.14 -13.97
N ASN A 200 -8.57 -18.22 -14.39
CA ASN A 200 -9.20 -18.22 -15.71
C ASN A 200 -8.34 -17.62 -16.84
N ASP A 201 -7.24 -16.94 -16.49
CA ASP A 201 -6.27 -16.36 -17.44
C ASP A 201 -5.08 -17.30 -17.74
N LYS A 202 -5.16 -18.59 -17.36
CA LYS A 202 -4.17 -19.56 -17.82
C LYS A 202 -4.39 -19.86 -19.32
N PRO A 203 -3.37 -19.75 -20.18
CA PRO A 203 -3.45 -20.21 -21.56
C PRO A 203 -3.69 -21.72 -21.64
#